data_AF-A0A355CNA1-F1
#
_entry.id   AF-A0A355CNA1-F1
#
_cell.length_a   1.000
_cell.length_b   1.000
_cell.length_c   1.000
_cell.angle_alpha   90.00
_cell.angle_beta   90.00
_cell.angle_gamma   90.00
#
_symmetry.space_group_name_H-M   'P 1'
#
loop_
_entity.id
_entity.type
_entity.pdbx_description
1 polymer ?
#
loop_
_entity_poly.entity_id
_entity_poly.type
_entity_poly.pdbx_seq_one_letter_code
_entity_poly.pdbx_strand_id
1 'polypeptide(L)'
;MDEKVEINRRYEILDRDDDVLLFDNNTFTVGQFKEGISGVFERQFLVVGHYDDCQGKKIAQTLKPDLTKIVFNSIPFKMSEIQWKGDAVNCKLLKVGFGGWQEGTVRVQGRVVDGYFENDGLLKYNKPVIDICIEFCPDRPTEPISPLDDIRQSEAYKKLLEND
;
A
#
# COMPACT_ATOMS: atom_id res chain seq x y z
N MET A 1 -22.74 17.84 25.41
CA MET A 1 -22.05 18.71 24.42
C MET A 1 -21.22 17.75 23.60
N ASP A 2 -21.76 17.29 22.48
CA ASP A 2 -21.07 16.34 21.63
C ASP A 2 -19.97 17.09 20.87
N GLU A 3 -18.74 16.88 21.32
CA GLU A 3 -17.54 17.34 20.63
C GLU A 3 -17.57 16.68 19.26
N LYS A 4 -17.86 17.47 18.22
CA LYS A 4 -17.74 17.04 16.82
C LYS A 4 -16.27 16.71 16.59
N VAL A 5 -15.91 15.45 16.75
CA VAL A 5 -14.61 14.92 16.34
C VAL A 5 -14.48 15.26 14.85
N GLU A 6 -13.64 16.23 14.52
CA GLU A 6 -13.26 16.48 13.14
C GLU A 6 -12.51 15.25 12.66
N ILE A 7 -13.23 14.36 11.97
CA ILE A 7 -12.66 13.19 11.33
C ILE A 7 -11.64 13.70 10.32
N ASN A 8 -10.36 13.48 10.59
CA ASN A 8 -9.33 13.76 9.62
C ASN A 8 -9.63 12.90 8.38
N ARG A 9 -9.78 13.50 7.21
CA ARG A 9 -10.08 12.79 5.95
C ARG A 9 -8.84 12.65 5.06
N ARG A 10 -7.66 13.02 5.56
CA ARG A 10 -6.43 12.99 4.79
C ARG A 10 -5.76 11.64 4.96
N TYR A 11 -5.65 10.96 3.82
CA TYR A 11 -4.88 9.75 3.68
C TYR A 11 -3.41 10.11 3.49
N GLU A 12 -2.54 9.54 4.31
CA GLU A 12 -1.08 9.62 4.22
C GLU A 12 -0.54 8.32 3.64
N ILE A 13 0.46 8.40 2.76
CA ILE A 13 1.11 7.20 2.22
C ILE A 13 2.02 6.60 3.29
N LEU A 14 1.95 5.28 3.47
CA LEU A 14 2.84 4.54 4.37
C LEU A 14 4.10 4.11 3.60
N ASP A 15 5.10 5.00 3.58
CA ASP A 15 6.38 4.76 2.89
C ASP A 15 7.38 3.94 3.72
N ARG A 16 7.24 3.89 5.04
CA ARG A 16 8.15 3.14 5.91
C ARG A 16 7.66 1.71 6.07
N ASP A 17 8.42 0.77 5.54
CA ASP A 17 8.05 -0.66 5.56
C ASP A 17 8.13 -1.30 6.95
N ASP A 18 8.86 -0.68 7.89
CA ASP A 18 9.01 -1.16 9.27
C ASP A 18 7.83 -0.78 10.18
N ASP A 19 6.99 0.18 9.77
CA ASP A 19 5.78 0.53 10.52
C ASP A 19 4.85 -0.69 10.60
N VAL A 20 4.06 -0.80 11.67
CA VAL A 20 3.26 -2.00 11.93
C VAL A 20 1.78 -1.68 11.85
N LEU A 21 1.06 -2.45 11.05
CA LEU A 21 -0.39 -2.46 10.98
C LEU A 21 -0.93 -3.59 11.86
N LEU A 22 -1.96 -3.30 12.64
CA LEU A 22 -2.72 -4.25 13.44
C LEU A 22 -4.16 -4.29 12.92
N PHE A 23 -4.57 -5.46 12.43
CA PHE A 23 -5.95 -5.76 12.04
C PHE A 23 -6.49 -6.81 12.98
N ASP A 24 -7.56 -6.50 13.72
CA ASP A 24 -8.09 -7.36 14.77
C ASP A 24 -6.97 -7.81 15.74
N ASN A 25 -6.48 -9.04 15.60
CA ASN A 25 -5.40 -9.63 16.39
C ASN A 25 -4.14 -9.96 15.58
N ASN A 26 -4.08 -9.60 14.30
CA ASN A 26 -2.98 -9.90 13.40
C ASN A 26 -2.14 -8.65 13.16
N THR A 27 -0.81 -8.79 13.31
CA THR A 27 0.14 -7.73 13.02
C THR A 27 0.92 -8.03 11.75
N PHE A 28 1.16 -6.99 10.98
CA PHE A 28 1.98 -7.04 9.77
C PHE A 28 2.85 -5.79 9.75
N THR A 29 4.11 -5.91 9.38
CA THR A 29 4.83 -4.71 8.95
C THR A 29 4.21 -4.20 7.65
N VAL A 30 4.32 -2.91 7.36
CA VAL A 30 3.83 -2.32 6.12
C VAL A 30 4.47 -3.00 4.92
N GLY A 31 5.76 -3.36 4.99
CA GLY A 31 6.45 -4.11 3.95
C GLY A 31 5.84 -5.50 3.72
N GLN A 32 5.61 -6.27 4.78
CA GLN A 32 4.96 -7.58 4.69
C GLN A 32 3.55 -7.48 4.12
N PHE A 33 2.81 -6.44 4.52
CA PHE A 33 1.46 -6.20 4.02
C PHE A 33 1.48 -5.85 2.53
N LYS A 34 2.39 -4.97 2.07
CA LYS A 34 2.61 -4.65 0.66
C LYS A 34 2.93 -5.90 -0.15
N GLU A 35 3.87 -6.73 0.33
CA GLU A 35 4.25 -7.97 -0.35
C GLU A 35 3.08 -8.96 -0.46
N GLY A 36 2.33 -9.14 0.63
CA GLY A 36 1.14 -10.00 0.64
C GLY A 36 0.08 -9.56 -0.36
N ILE A 37 -0.21 -8.26 -0.41
CA ILE A 37 -1.16 -7.67 -1.36
C ILE A 37 -0.65 -7.78 -2.80
N SER A 38 0.63 -7.48 -3.05
CA SER A 38 1.25 -7.64 -4.37
C SER A 38 1.10 -9.08 -4.88
N GLY A 39 1.34 -10.08 -4.03
CA GLY A 39 1.14 -11.49 -4.39
C GLY A 39 -0.33 -11.84 -4.68
N VAL A 40 -1.29 -11.20 -4.01
CA VAL A 40 -2.72 -11.34 -4.35
C VAL A 40 -3.00 -10.73 -5.72
N PHE A 41 -2.48 -9.54 -6.01
CA PHE A 41 -2.61 -8.90 -7.32
C PHE A 41 -2.00 -9.75 -8.42
N GLU A 42 -0.80 -10.29 -8.24
CA GLU A 42 -0.17 -11.19 -9.21
C GLU A 42 -1.08 -12.37 -9.57
N ARG A 43 -1.63 -13.06 -8.56
CA ARG A 43 -2.55 -14.19 -8.79
C ARG A 43 -3.86 -13.77 -9.46
N GLN A 44 -4.35 -12.57 -9.13
CA GLN A 44 -5.62 -12.08 -9.63
C GLN A 44 -5.52 -11.57 -11.08
N PHE A 45 -4.43 -10.88 -11.42
CA PHE A 45 -4.29 -10.14 -12.67
C PHE A 45 -3.37 -10.81 -13.68
N LEU A 46 -2.43 -11.66 -13.26
CA LEU A 46 -1.42 -12.24 -14.16
C LEU A 46 -1.72 -13.70 -14.49
N VAL A 47 -1.21 -14.13 -15.64
CA VAL A 47 -1.09 -15.53 -16.05
C VAL A 47 0.36 -15.83 -16.38
N VAL A 48 0.81 -17.03 -16.03
CA VAL A 48 2.15 -17.51 -16.32
C VAL A 48 2.10 -18.39 -17.58
N GLY A 49 2.77 -17.95 -18.64
CA GLY A 49 2.96 -18.70 -19.86
C GLY A 49 4.34 -19.33 -19.92
N HIS A 50 4.42 -20.53 -20.48
CA HIS A 50 5.69 -21.17 -20.85
C HIS A 50 5.83 -21.12 -22.37
N TYR A 51 7.00 -20.70 -22.85
CA TYR A 51 7.33 -20.75 -24.26
C TYR A 51 8.76 -21.24 -24.43
N ASP A 52 9.03 -21.92 -25.53
CA ASP A 52 10.38 -22.35 -25.89
C ASP A 52 10.97 -21.34 -26.87
N ASP A 53 12.21 -20.93 -26.63
CA ASP A 53 13.01 -20.20 -27.61
C ASP A 53 14.32 -20.95 -27.90
N CYS A 54 15.16 -20.38 -28.78
CA CYS A 54 16.45 -20.97 -29.14
C CYS A 54 17.44 -21.11 -27.97
N GLN A 55 17.13 -20.53 -26.80
CA GLN A 55 17.91 -20.64 -25.56
C GLN A 55 17.24 -21.53 -24.51
N GLY A 56 16.09 -22.14 -24.82
CA GLY A 56 15.39 -23.09 -23.97
C GLY A 56 14.03 -22.60 -23.49
N LYS A 57 13.50 -23.26 -22.44
CA LYS A 57 12.17 -22.98 -21.89
C LYS A 57 12.19 -21.71 -21.06
N LYS A 58 11.43 -20.70 -21.48
CA LYS A 58 11.27 -19.42 -20.77
C LYS A 58 9.89 -19.30 -20.14
N ILE A 59 9.83 -18.44 -19.13
CA ILE A 59 8.61 -18.09 -18.41
C ILE A 59 8.29 -16.63 -18.74
N ALA A 60 7.10 -16.39 -19.26
CA ALA A 60 6.53 -15.05 -19.40
C ALA A 60 5.36 -14.90 -18.43
N GLN A 61 5.28 -13.72 -17.81
CA GLN A 61 4.08 -13.28 -17.14
C GLN A 61 3.38 -12.26 -18.03
N THR A 62 2.08 -12.39 -18.20
CA THR A 62 1.25 -11.43 -18.93
C THR A 62 -0.01 -11.15 -18.14
N LEU A 63 -0.71 -10.05 -18.42
CA LEU A 63 -2.06 -9.86 -17.89
C LEU A 63 -3.01 -10.94 -18.41
N LYS A 64 -4.02 -11.27 -17.62
CA LYS A 64 -5.07 -12.20 -18.06
C LYS A 64 -5.82 -11.61 -19.28
N PRO A 65 -6.03 -12.38 -20.35
CA PRO A 65 -6.54 -11.84 -21.61
C PRO A 65 -7.91 -11.16 -21.51
N ASP A 66 -8.77 -11.66 -20.62
CA ASP A 66 -10.11 -11.14 -20.32
C ASP A 66 -10.08 -9.73 -19.70
N LEU A 67 -8.98 -9.34 -19.08
CA LEU A 67 -8.78 -8.00 -18.53
C LEU A 67 -8.19 -7.02 -19.56
N THR A 68 -7.54 -7.53 -20.60
CA THR A 68 -6.77 -6.69 -21.54
C THR A 68 -7.58 -6.21 -22.75
N LYS A 69 -8.75 -6.80 -23.01
CA LYS A 69 -9.50 -6.55 -24.24
C LYS A 69 -11.00 -6.54 -24.01
N ILE A 70 -11.65 -5.46 -24.43
CA ILE A 70 -13.11 -5.41 -24.61
C ILE A 70 -13.43 -5.31 -26.10
N VAL A 71 -14.58 -5.82 -26.52
CA VAL A 71 -15.04 -5.77 -27.91
C VAL A 71 -16.44 -5.20 -27.96
N PHE A 72 -16.63 -4.14 -28.75
CA PHE A 72 -17.94 -3.55 -29.02
C PHE A 72 -18.16 -3.47 -30.52
N ASN A 73 -19.24 -4.08 -31.04
CA ASN A 73 -19.53 -4.15 -32.48
C ASN A 73 -18.34 -4.62 -33.34
N SER A 74 -17.64 -5.66 -32.90
CA SER A 74 -16.43 -6.20 -33.54
C SER A 74 -15.20 -5.27 -33.52
N ILE A 75 -15.28 -4.12 -32.84
CA ILE A 75 -14.15 -3.21 -32.66
C ILE A 75 -13.42 -3.59 -31.36
N PRO A 76 -12.14 -4.00 -31.43
CA PRO A 76 -11.37 -4.33 -30.24
C PRO A 76 -10.78 -3.08 -29.59
N PHE A 77 -10.94 -2.96 -28.27
CA PHE A 77 -10.24 -1.98 -27.45
C PHE A 77 -9.27 -2.73 -26.54
N LYS A 78 -7.99 -2.35 -26.61
CA LYS A 78 -6.95 -2.92 -25.74
C LYS A 78 -6.68 -1.97 -24.59
N MET A 79 -6.66 -2.51 -23.38
CA MET A 79 -6.32 -1.77 -22.17
C MET A 79 -4.80 -1.74 -21.99
N SER A 80 -4.27 -0.60 -21.54
CA SER A 80 -2.85 -0.41 -21.21
C SER A 80 -2.57 -0.49 -19.70
N GLU A 81 -3.57 -0.17 -18.87
CA GLU A 81 -3.43 -0.02 -17.43
C GLU A 81 -4.74 -0.34 -16.69
N ILE A 82 -4.62 -1.01 -15.55
CA ILE A 82 -5.68 -1.18 -14.55
C ILE A 82 -5.33 -0.31 -13.36
N GLN A 83 -6.27 0.54 -12.95
CA GLN A 83 -6.23 1.23 -11.66
C GLN A 83 -7.27 0.61 -10.74
N TRP A 84 -6.84 0.23 -9.55
CA TRP A 84 -7.67 -0.36 -8.52
C TRP A 84 -7.55 0.45 -7.23
N LYS A 85 -8.70 0.71 -6.60
CA LYS A 85 -8.77 1.42 -5.32
C LYS A 85 -9.72 0.66 -4.41
N GLY A 86 -9.19 0.17 -3.30
CA GLY A 86 -9.95 -0.56 -2.31
C GLY A 86 -10.77 0.35 -1.41
N ASP A 87 -11.72 -0.26 -0.72
CA ASP A 87 -12.42 0.36 0.38
C ASP A 87 -11.51 0.53 1.60
N ALA A 88 -11.92 1.44 2.49
CA ALA A 88 -11.21 1.69 3.73
C ALA A 88 -11.50 0.57 4.76
N VAL A 89 -10.46 0.10 5.43
CA VAL A 89 -10.55 -0.96 6.44
C VAL A 89 -9.99 -0.44 7.76
N ASN A 90 -10.73 -0.65 8.86
CA ASN A 90 -10.29 -0.24 10.19
C ASN A 90 -9.03 -1.01 10.61
N CYS A 91 -8.05 -0.32 11.19
CA CYS A 91 -6.84 -0.91 11.73
C CYS A 91 -6.21 0.01 12.78
N LYS A 92 -5.11 -0.45 13.38
CA LYS A 92 -4.22 0.41 14.16
C LYS A 92 -2.84 0.46 13.50
N LEU A 93 -2.21 1.62 13.53
CA LEU A 93 -0.86 1.83 13.03
C LEU A 93 0.09 2.13 14.19
N LEU A 94 1.23 1.46 14.23
CA LEU A 94 2.35 1.78 15.10
C LEU A 94 3.51 2.25 14.22
N LYS A 95 3.81 3.55 14.28
CA LYS A 95 4.93 4.14 13.55
C LYS A 95 6.23 3.90 14.33
N VAL A 96 7.25 3.35 13.68
CA VAL A 96 8.53 3.06 14.35
C VAL A 96 9.23 4.36 14.73
N GLY A 97 9.56 4.49 16.02
CA GLY A 97 10.15 5.69 16.60
C GLY A 97 9.13 6.73 17.07
N PHE A 98 7.83 6.43 16.99
CA PHE A 98 6.76 7.26 17.56
C PHE A 98 6.02 6.48 18.64
N GLY A 99 5.49 7.20 19.64
CA GLY A 99 4.81 6.59 20.77
C GLY A 99 3.41 6.11 20.45
N GLY A 100 3.18 4.80 20.58
CA GLY A 100 1.85 4.21 20.73
C GLY A 100 1.11 3.84 19.45
N TRP A 101 0.02 3.09 19.63
CA TRP A 101 -0.89 2.69 18.56
C TRP A 101 -1.85 3.82 18.20
N GLN A 102 -1.95 4.12 16.91
CA GLN A 102 -2.89 5.09 16.36
C GLN A 102 -4.04 4.36 15.68
N GLU A 103 -5.28 4.61 16.11
CA GLU A 103 -6.49 4.07 15.48
C GLU A 103 -6.80 4.84 14.18
N GLY A 104 -7.25 4.12 13.16
CA GLY A 104 -7.59 4.72 11.88
C GLY A 104 -8.06 3.70 10.85
N THR A 105 -8.07 4.15 9.60
CA THR A 105 -8.41 3.32 8.45
C THR A 105 -7.25 3.24 7.47
N VAL A 106 -7.01 2.06 6.92
CA VAL A 106 -6.07 1.85 5.83
C VAL A 106 -6.83 1.65 4.53
N ARG A 107 -6.23 2.07 3.42
CA ARG A 107 -6.71 1.83 2.07
C ARG A 107 -5.56 1.35 1.19
N VAL A 108 -5.87 0.43 0.29
CA VAL A 108 -4.94 -0.06 -0.71
C VAL A 108 -5.28 0.56 -2.06
N GLN A 109 -4.27 1.07 -2.76
CA GLN A 109 -4.35 1.41 -4.17
C GLN A 109 -3.38 0.52 -4.94
N GLY A 110 -3.82 0.03 -6.09
CA GLY A 110 -3.02 -0.83 -6.95
C GLY A 110 -3.07 -0.33 -8.37
N ARG A 111 -1.92 -0.35 -9.04
CA ARG A 111 -1.82 -0.09 -10.48
C ARG A 111 -1.15 -1.28 -11.14
N VAL A 112 -1.77 -1.78 -12.21
CA VAL A 112 -1.22 -2.86 -13.02
C VAL A 112 -1.06 -2.37 -14.45
N VAL A 113 0.17 -2.34 -14.94
CA VAL A 113 0.51 -1.87 -16.28
C VAL A 113 0.94 -3.07 -17.12
N ASP A 114 0.34 -3.24 -18.30
CA ASP A 114 0.78 -4.28 -19.23
C ASP A 114 2.17 -3.95 -19.80
N GLY A 115 2.89 -4.97 -20.25
CA GLY A 115 4.12 -4.73 -21.02
C GLY A 115 3.79 -3.95 -22.29
N TYR A 116 4.29 -2.71 -22.40
CA TYR A 116 4.07 -1.87 -23.57
C TYR A 116 5.37 -1.57 -24.33
N PHE A 117 5.24 -1.51 -25.65
CA PHE A 117 6.27 -1.01 -26.56
C PHE A 117 6.05 0.48 -26.72
N GLU A 118 7.06 1.29 -26.38
CA GLU A 118 7.06 2.72 -26.68
C GLU A 118 7.45 2.89 -28.16
N ASN A 119 7.12 4.05 -28.77
CA ASN A 119 7.41 4.33 -30.18
C ASN A 119 8.86 3.96 -30.54
N ASP A 120 9.07 3.45 -31.76
CA ASP A 120 10.31 2.83 -32.27
C ASP A 120 10.63 1.41 -31.79
N GLY A 121 9.66 0.69 -31.22
CA GLY A 121 9.80 -0.73 -30.93
C GLY A 121 10.68 -1.06 -29.72
N LEU A 122 11.02 -0.05 -28.92
CA LEU A 122 11.72 -0.24 -27.65
C LEU A 122 10.72 -0.66 -26.57
N LEU A 123 10.91 -1.90 -26.09
CA LEU A 123 10.18 -2.48 -24.97
C LEU A 123 10.52 -1.72 -23.68
N LYS A 124 9.56 -0.98 -23.10
CA LYS A 124 9.79 -0.27 -21.84
C LYS A 124 9.70 -1.20 -20.64
N TYR A 125 8.76 -2.14 -20.67
CA TYR A 125 8.58 -3.18 -19.67
C TYR A 125 8.44 -4.54 -20.35
N ASN A 126 9.38 -5.45 -20.10
CA ASN A 126 9.34 -6.82 -20.63
C ASN A 126 8.37 -7.75 -19.90
N LYS A 127 7.72 -7.24 -18.85
CA LYS A 127 6.77 -7.94 -17.99
C LYS A 127 5.75 -6.92 -17.46
N PRO A 128 4.53 -7.36 -17.10
CA PRO A 128 3.57 -6.53 -16.38
C PRO A 128 4.20 -5.97 -15.10
N VAL A 129 3.88 -4.72 -14.78
CA VAL A 129 4.33 -4.05 -13.55
C VAL A 129 3.14 -3.90 -12.62
N ILE A 130 3.29 -4.33 -11.37
CA ILE A 130 2.31 -4.13 -10.29
C ILE A 130 2.92 -3.16 -9.29
N ASP A 131 2.19 -2.09 -9.01
CA ASP A 131 2.57 -1.05 -8.08
C ASP A 131 1.47 -0.94 -7.01
N ILE A 132 1.86 -1.11 -5.75
CA ILE A 132 0.96 -1.13 -4.60
C ILE A 132 1.30 0.02 -3.67
N CYS A 133 0.31 0.87 -3.43
CA CYS A 133 0.37 1.97 -2.47
C CYS A 133 -0.58 1.67 -1.30
N ILE A 134 -0.06 1.81 -0.09
CA ILE A 134 -0.84 1.66 1.15
C ILE A 134 -0.96 3.05 1.77
N GLU A 135 -2.19 3.46 2.04
CA GLU A 135 -2.50 4.76 2.62
C GLU A 135 -3.21 4.58 3.95
N PHE A 136 -2.94 5.45 4.91
CA PHE A 136 -3.57 5.44 6.23
C PHE A 136 -4.20 6.79 6.54
N CYS A 137 -5.37 6.76 7.15
CA CYS A 137 -6.10 7.92 7.60
C CYS A 137 -6.42 7.75 9.10
N PRO A 138 -5.83 8.56 9.99
CA PRO A 138 -6.08 8.41 11.41
C PRO A 138 -7.47 8.93 11.79
N ASP A 139 -8.13 8.26 12.74
CA ASP A 139 -9.48 8.66 13.19
C ASP A 139 -9.45 10.00 13.94
N ARG A 140 -8.35 10.24 14.66
CA ARG A 140 -8.08 11.48 15.38
C ARG A 140 -6.82 12.11 14.81
N PRO A 141 -6.76 13.45 14.69
CA PRO A 141 -5.53 14.12 14.32
C PRO A 141 -4.42 13.70 15.27
N THR A 142 -3.26 13.37 14.73
CA THR A 142 -2.07 13.05 15.51
C THR A 142 -1.74 14.30 16.33
N GLU A 143 -1.90 14.25 17.65
CA GLU A 143 -1.32 15.29 18.49
C GLU A 143 0.19 15.30 18.19
N PRO A 144 0.79 16.46 17.90
CA PRO A 144 2.23 16.52 17.77
C PRO A 144 2.81 16.05 19.09
N ILE A 145 3.44 14.88 19.11
CA ILE A 145 4.27 14.46 20.23
C ILE A 145 5.34 15.53 20.33
N SER A 146 5.22 16.40 21.34
CA SER A 146 6.20 17.44 21.52
C SER A 146 7.52 16.75 21.85
N PRO A 147 8.67 17.18 21.28
CA PRO A 147 9.98 16.70 21.74
C PRO A 147 10.17 16.88 23.25
N LEU A 148 9.38 17.77 23.87
CA LEU A 148 9.34 18.01 25.31
C LEU A 148 8.56 16.93 26.09
N ASP A 149 7.70 16.14 25.45
CA ASP A 149 6.93 15.09 26.13
C ASP A 149 7.81 13.91 26.53
N ASP A 150 8.83 13.58 25.74
CA ASP A 150 9.89 12.63 26.13
C ASP A 150 10.66 13.11 27.36
N ILE A 151 10.92 14.42 27.45
CA ILE A 151 11.58 15.05 28.59
C ILE A 151 10.67 15.01 29.82
N ARG A 152 9.38 15.33 29.67
CA ARG A 152 8.38 15.31 30.75
C ARG A 152 8.13 13.91 31.32
N GLN A 153 8.26 12.87 30.49
CA GLN A 153 8.11 11.48 30.93
C GLN A 153 9.41 10.87 31.50
N SER A 154 10.56 11.53 31.32
CA SER A 154 11.84 11.06 31.85
C SER A 154 11.86 11.02 33.39
N GLU A 155 12.54 10.02 33.95
CA GLU A 155 12.74 9.93 35.42
C GLU A 155 13.49 11.14 35.97
N ALA A 156 14.35 11.78 35.17
CA ALA A 156 15.07 12.99 35.56
C ALA A 156 14.11 14.16 35.83
N TYR A 157 13.07 14.32 35.01
CA TYR A 157 12.08 15.38 35.19
C TYR A 157 11.14 15.10 36.38
N LYS A 158 10.78 13.83 36.60
CA LYS A 158 9.98 13.42 37.78
C LYS A 158 10.70 13.71 39.10
N LYS A 159 12.02 13.44 39.17
CA LYS A 159 12.83 13.76 40.35
C LYS A 159 12.95 15.26 40.63
N LEU A 160 12.81 16.13 39.63
CA LEU A 160 12.81 17.58 39.85
C LEU A 160 11.49 18.07 40.46
N LEU A 161 10.37 17.40 40.17
CA LEU A 161 9.05 17.73 40.71
C LEU A 161 8.84 17.20 42.15
N GLU A 162 9.61 16.20 42.58
CA GLU A 162 9.55 15.63 43.93
C GLU A 162 10.43 16.38 44.96
N ASN A 163 11.20 17.39 44.52
CA ASN A 163 12.13 18.13 45.37
C ASN A 163 11.69 19.58 45.68
N ASP A 164 10.45 19.95 45.34
CA ASP A 164 9.75 21.18 45.77
C ASP A 164 8.63 20.83 46.77
#